data_AF-A0A7C3R5H4-F1
#
_entry.id   AF-A0A7C3R5H4-F1
#
_cell.length_a   1.000
_cell.length_b   1.000
_cell.length_c   1.000
_cell.angle_alpha   90.00
_cell.angle_beta   90.00
_cell.angle_gamma   90.00
#
_symmetry.space_group_name_H-M   'P 1'
#
loop_
_entity.id
_entity.type
_entity.pdbx_description
1 polymer ?
#
loop_
_entity_poly.entity_id
_entity_poly.type
_entity_poly.pdbx_seq_one_letter_code
_entity_poly.pdbx_strand_id
1 'polypeptide(L)'
;MVKILKESDKKFLNFNKRNILVNLLQAENHARNMQTLNFKKGEGSCFLKHLLFVKGEVEEAMNATSHLEPKNFKIFEKIKEEMEEFFEEVESENHDYTKMDLINLVRKWRKLVESTTPWYKTFECKCLHSIPYFKTLLYFLSGIILASILNLIF
;
A
#
# COMPACT_ATOMS: atom_id res chain seq x y z
N MET A 1 11.87 -21.60 -29.43
CA MET A 1 11.33 -20.44 -30.19
C MET A 1 11.64 -19.18 -29.40
N VAL A 2 12.52 -18.30 -29.88
CA VAL A 2 12.81 -17.02 -29.21
C VAL A 2 11.68 -16.06 -29.59
N LYS A 3 10.76 -15.80 -28.66
CA LYS A 3 9.66 -14.84 -28.85
C LYS A 3 10.29 -13.45 -28.88
N ILE A 4 10.27 -12.79 -30.04
CA ILE A 4 10.73 -11.40 -30.17
C ILE A 4 9.82 -10.55 -29.28
N LEU A 5 10.36 -10.08 -28.15
CA LEU A 5 9.63 -9.27 -27.18
C LEU A 5 9.29 -7.93 -27.83
N LYS A 6 8.00 -7.65 -28.02
CA LYS A 6 7.56 -6.39 -28.62
C LYS A 6 7.67 -5.27 -27.57
N GLU A 7 8.02 -4.08 -28.02
CA GLU A 7 8.06 -2.88 -27.15
C GLU A 7 6.70 -2.61 -26.49
N SER A 8 5.60 -3.04 -27.12
CA SER A 8 4.25 -3.05 -26.56
C SER A 8 4.17 -3.82 -25.24
N ASP A 9 4.83 -4.98 -25.13
CA ASP A 9 4.69 -5.87 -23.98
C ASP A 9 5.41 -5.28 -22.76
N LYS A 10 6.55 -4.62 -22.99
CA LYS A 10 7.25 -3.84 -21.96
C LYS A 10 6.42 -2.65 -21.49
N LYS A 11 5.78 -1.93 -22.41
CA LYS A 11 4.88 -0.82 -22.07
C LYS A 11 3.69 -1.31 -21.26
N PHE A 12 3.11 -2.45 -21.65
CA PHE A 12 2.00 -3.08 -20.93
C PHE A 12 2.39 -3.52 -19.52
N LEU A 13 3.53 -4.20 -19.35
CA LEU A 13 4.04 -4.55 -18.01
C LEU A 13 4.25 -3.32 -17.13
N ASN A 14 4.83 -2.25 -17.67
CA ASN A 14 5.05 -1.01 -16.92
C ASN A 14 3.73 -0.29 -16.58
N PHE A 15 2.71 -0.40 -17.45
CA PHE A 15 1.37 0.08 -17.17
C PHE A 15 0.75 -0.67 -15.98
N ASN A 16 0.77 -2.00 -15.99
CA ASN A 16 0.23 -2.82 -14.89
C ASN A 16 0.96 -2.54 -13.57
N LYS A 17 2.30 -2.49 -13.58
CA LYS A 17 3.10 -2.11 -12.39
C LYS A 17 2.68 -0.75 -11.81
N ARG A 18 2.40 0.24 -12.67
CA ARG A 18 1.94 1.56 -12.24
C ARG A 18 0.54 1.49 -11.63
N ASN A 19 -0.40 0.77 -12.25
CA ASN A 19 -1.77 0.64 -11.75
C ASN A 19 -1.82 -0.10 -10.42
N ILE A 20 -0.97 -1.12 -10.23
CA ILE A 20 -0.80 -1.78 -8.94
C ILE A 20 -0.40 -0.76 -7.87
N LEU A 21 0.65 0.04 -8.12
CA LEU A 21 1.12 1.03 -7.15
C LEU A 21 0.08 2.11 -6.83
N VAL A 22 -0.62 2.61 -7.85
CA VAL A 22 -1.68 3.62 -7.66
C VAL A 22 -2.81 3.08 -6.80
N ASN A 23 -3.30 1.88 -7.11
CA ASN A 23 -4.40 1.29 -6.33
C ASN A 23 -3.97 0.89 -4.92
N LEU A 24 -2.71 0.46 -4.72
CA LEU A 24 -2.18 0.22 -3.37
C LEU A 24 -2.08 1.54 -2.57
N LEU A 25 -1.66 2.65 -3.16
CA LEU A 25 -1.67 3.95 -2.48
C LEU A 25 -3.09 4.41 -2.12
N GLN A 26 -4.06 4.18 -3.00
CA GLN A 26 -5.47 4.47 -2.74
C GLN A 26 -6.03 3.57 -1.62
N ALA A 27 -5.71 2.27 -1.64
CA ALA A 27 -6.07 1.34 -0.58
C ALA A 27 -5.47 1.77 0.77
N GLU A 28 -4.18 2.17 0.81
CA GLU A 28 -3.56 2.69 2.02
C GLU A 28 -4.28 3.95 2.53
N ASN A 29 -4.65 4.87 1.63
CA ASN A 29 -5.41 6.06 1.98
C ASN A 29 -6.80 5.71 2.53
N HIS A 30 -7.52 4.76 1.94
CA HIS A 30 -8.78 4.30 2.48
C HIS A 30 -8.60 3.69 3.87
N ALA A 31 -7.65 2.76 4.03
CA ALA A 31 -7.35 2.16 5.33
C ALA A 31 -7.04 3.23 6.39
N ARG A 32 -6.21 4.23 6.08
CA ARG A 32 -5.90 5.36 6.99
C ARG A 32 -7.10 6.22 7.38
N ASN A 33 -8.15 6.28 6.57
CA ASN A 33 -9.33 7.12 6.84
C ASN A 33 -10.54 6.32 7.34
N MET A 34 -10.48 4.99 7.29
CA MET A 34 -11.56 4.13 7.80
C MET A 34 -11.91 4.44 9.25
N GLN A 35 -13.21 4.61 9.48
CA GLN A 35 -13.86 4.70 10.79
C GLN A 35 -14.43 3.34 11.22
N THR A 36 -14.79 2.49 10.25
CA THR A 36 -15.31 1.14 10.51
C THR A 36 -14.64 0.12 9.60
N LEU A 37 -14.38 -1.07 10.16
CA LEU A 37 -13.80 -2.21 9.42
C LEU A 37 -14.91 -3.13 8.93
N ASN A 38 -15.85 -2.57 8.16
CA ASN A 38 -16.89 -3.32 7.50
C ASN A 38 -16.58 -3.44 6.02
N PHE A 39 -16.21 -4.63 5.56
CA PHE A 39 -15.84 -4.86 4.17
C PHE A 39 -17.03 -4.95 3.20
N LYS A 40 -18.26 -5.14 3.71
CA LYS A 40 -19.47 -5.26 2.90
C LYS A 40 -20.06 -3.91 2.49
N LYS A 41 -19.72 -2.82 3.19
CA LYS A 41 -20.28 -1.49 2.92
C LYS A 41 -19.33 -0.35 3.31
N GLY A 42 -19.58 0.84 2.76
CA GLY A 42 -18.86 2.05 3.14
C GLY A 42 -17.37 2.04 2.77
N GLU A 43 -16.52 2.40 3.72
CA GLU A 43 -15.09 2.61 3.46
C GLU A 43 -14.34 1.28 3.25
N GLY A 44 -14.72 0.21 3.96
CA GLY A 44 -14.12 -1.11 3.80
C GLY A 44 -14.40 -1.72 2.42
N SER A 45 -15.60 -1.54 1.86
CA SER A 45 -15.87 -1.99 0.49
C SER A 45 -15.11 -1.17 -0.56
N CYS A 46 -14.87 0.13 -0.31
CA CYS A 46 -14.04 0.95 -1.19
C CYS A 46 -12.58 0.49 -1.19
N PHE A 47 -12.05 0.06 -0.04
CA PHE A 47 -10.73 -0.56 0.08
C PHE A 47 -10.63 -1.87 -0.71
N LEU A 48 -11.61 -2.78 -0.54
CA LEU A 48 -11.65 -4.02 -1.32
C LEU A 48 -11.69 -3.76 -2.83
N LYS A 49 -12.48 -2.78 -3.28
CA LYS A 49 -12.52 -2.39 -4.70
C LYS A 49 -11.13 -2.07 -5.25
N HIS A 50 -10.30 -1.32 -4.52
CA HIS A 50 -8.93 -1.03 -4.96
C HIS A 50 -8.04 -2.27 -4.95
N LEU A 51 -8.19 -3.15 -3.96
CA LEU A 51 -7.45 -4.42 -3.94
C LEU A 51 -7.87 -5.35 -5.09
N LEU A 52 -9.13 -5.39 -5.49
CA LEU A 52 -9.58 -6.17 -6.65
C LEU A 52 -8.94 -5.67 -7.95
N PHE A 53 -8.79 -4.35 -8.12
CA PHE A 53 -8.00 -3.82 -9.24
C PHE A 53 -6.54 -4.25 -9.16
N VAL A 54 -5.92 -4.21 -7.97
CA VAL A 54 -4.55 -4.70 -7.80
C VAL A 54 -4.44 -6.18 -8.19
N LYS A 55 -5.39 -7.02 -7.80
CA LYS A 55 -5.38 -8.46 -8.12
C LYS A 55 -5.35 -8.69 -9.63
N GLY A 56 -6.25 -8.05 -10.38
CA GLY A 56 -6.28 -8.17 -11.84
C GLY A 56 -4.98 -7.70 -12.49
N GLU A 57 -4.42 -6.59 -12.04
CA GLU A 57 -3.17 -6.04 -12.58
C GLU A 57 -1.95 -6.91 -12.22
N VAL A 58 -1.95 -7.56 -11.06
CA VAL A 58 -0.92 -8.54 -10.66
C VAL A 58 -0.95 -9.76 -11.57
N GLU A 59 -2.13 -10.30 -11.87
CA GLU A 59 -2.29 -11.45 -12.78
C GLU A 59 -1.78 -11.12 -14.20
N GLU A 60 -2.12 -9.94 -14.71
CA GLU A 60 -1.61 -9.45 -16.00
C GLU A 60 -0.09 -9.21 -15.96
N ALA A 61 0.45 -8.68 -14.85
CA ALA A 61 1.89 -8.53 -14.66
C ALA A 61 2.61 -9.89 -14.59
N MET A 62 2.05 -10.91 -13.96
CA MET A 62 2.60 -12.28 -13.95
C MET A 62 2.72 -12.85 -15.36
N ASN A 63 1.64 -12.74 -16.15
CA ASN A 63 1.63 -13.21 -17.54
C ASN A 63 2.74 -12.54 -18.37
N ALA A 64 2.90 -11.22 -18.23
CA ALA A 64 3.92 -10.46 -18.96
C ALA A 64 5.35 -10.75 -18.43
N THR A 65 5.54 -10.85 -17.11
CA THR A 65 6.87 -11.06 -16.51
C THR A 65 7.45 -12.44 -16.77
N SER A 66 6.62 -13.47 -16.96
CA SER A 66 7.06 -14.84 -17.27
C SER A 66 8.04 -14.93 -18.45
N HIS A 67 7.97 -13.97 -19.39
CA HIS A 67 8.83 -13.90 -20.56
C HIS A 67 9.71 -12.65 -20.63
N LEU A 68 9.29 -11.53 -20.02
CA LEU A 68 10.04 -10.25 -20.06
C LEU A 68 11.04 -10.10 -18.93
N GLU A 69 10.64 -10.44 -17.71
CA GLU A 69 11.41 -10.24 -16.48
C GLU A 69 11.20 -11.42 -15.52
N PRO A 70 11.66 -12.65 -15.87
CA PRO A 70 11.31 -13.86 -15.12
C PRO A 70 11.72 -13.81 -13.64
N LYS A 71 12.76 -13.03 -13.30
CA LYS A 71 13.21 -12.81 -11.93
C LYS A 71 12.15 -12.15 -11.05
N ASN A 72 11.26 -11.34 -11.64
CA ASN A 72 10.21 -10.62 -10.93
C ASN A 72 8.90 -11.44 -10.82
N PHE A 73 8.77 -12.54 -11.56
CA PHE A 73 7.56 -13.37 -11.54
C PHE A 73 7.21 -13.84 -10.12
N LYS A 74 8.21 -14.34 -9.38
CA LYS A 74 8.04 -14.81 -8.00
C LYS A 74 7.58 -13.74 -7.02
N ILE A 75 7.84 -12.46 -7.32
CA ILE A 75 7.36 -11.34 -6.51
C ILE A 75 5.85 -11.16 -6.72
N PHE A 76 5.39 -11.18 -7.97
CA PHE A 76 3.96 -11.05 -8.29
C PHE A 76 3.16 -12.29 -7.87
N GLU A 77 3.71 -13.49 -8.02
CA GLU A 77 3.12 -14.74 -7.52
C GLU A 77 2.88 -14.67 -6.01
N LYS A 78 3.89 -14.26 -5.25
CA LYS A 78 3.75 -14.07 -3.80
C LYS A 78 2.70 -13.03 -3.43
N ILE A 79 2.64 -11.89 -4.13
CA ILE A 79 1.62 -10.86 -3.89
C ILE A 79 0.24 -11.45 -4.14
N LYS A 80 0.07 -12.21 -5.23
CA LYS A 80 -1.20 -12.86 -5.57
C LYS A 80 -1.65 -13.82 -4.46
N GLU A 81 -0.77 -14.72 -4.02
CA GLU A 81 -1.07 -15.69 -2.96
C GLU A 81 -1.50 -14.99 -1.66
N GLU A 82 -0.75 -13.96 -1.22
CA GLU A 82 -1.09 -13.20 -0.02
C GLU A 82 -2.40 -12.42 -0.15
N MET A 83 -2.73 -11.96 -1.36
CA MET A 83 -4.01 -11.28 -1.63
C MET A 83 -5.18 -12.26 -1.64
N GLU A 84 -5.01 -13.46 -2.18
CA GLU A 84 -6.03 -14.51 -2.19
C GLU A 84 -6.35 -14.95 -0.76
N GLU A 85 -5.34 -15.20 0.08
CA GLU A 85 -5.51 -15.48 1.50
C GLU A 85 -6.29 -14.36 2.21
N PHE A 86 -5.91 -13.10 1.97
CA PHE A 86 -6.62 -11.94 2.52
C PHE A 86 -8.10 -11.90 2.08
N PHE A 87 -8.39 -12.16 0.81
CA PHE A 87 -9.78 -12.18 0.32
C PHE A 87 -10.58 -13.33 0.91
N GLU A 88 -10.01 -14.53 1.02
CA GLU A 88 -10.66 -15.69 1.64
C GLU A 88 -11.03 -15.43 3.11
N GLU A 89 -10.15 -14.80 3.89
CA GLU A 89 -10.44 -14.41 5.28
C GLU A 89 -11.54 -13.34 5.39
N VAL A 90 -11.54 -12.38 4.47
CA VAL A 90 -12.58 -11.34 4.43
C VAL A 90 -13.94 -11.92 4.04
N GLU A 91 -13.98 -12.78 3.02
CA GLU A 91 -15.20 -13.41 2.51
C GLU A 91 -15.80 -14.43 3.47
N SER A 92 -14.95 -15.16 4.20
CA SER A 92 -15.38 -16.11 5.24
C SER A 92 -15.81 -15.44 6.55
N GLU A 93 -15.71 -14.11 6.65
CA GLU A 93 -15.94 -13.34 7.88
C GLU A 93 -15.06 -13.77 9.07
N ASN A 94 -14.00 -14.53 8.79
CA ASN A 94 -13.03 -15.00 9.79
C ASN A 94 -11.82 -14.08 9.84
N HIS A 95 -12.05 -12.82 10.20
CA HIS A 95 -10.99 -11.82 10.28
C HIS A 95 -11.15 -10.94 11.53
N ASP A 96 -10.02 -10.65 12.17
CA ASP A 96 -9.91 -9.66 13.25
C ASP A 96 -8.83 -8.64 12.88
N TYR A 97 -8.95 -8.08 11.67
CA TYR A 97 -8.04 -7.07 11.20
C TYR A 97 -8.21 -5.77 12.00
N THR A 98 -7.10 -5.14 12.35
CA THR A 98 -7.08 -3.73 12.71
C THR A 98 -6.80 -2.87 11.48
N LYS A 99 -7.11 -1.57 11.61
CA LYS A 99 -6.72 -0.55 10.62
C LYS A 99 -5.22 -0.57 10.32
N MET A 100 -4.40 -0.83 11.34
CA MET A 100 -2.96 -0.85 11.18
C MET A 100 -2.49 -2.11 10.43
N ASP A 101 -3.17 -3.24 10.61
CA ASP A 101 -2.89 -4.46 9.84
C ASP A 101 -3.12 -4.23 8.36
N LEU A 102 -4.26 -3.61 7.99
CA LEU A 102 -4.56 -3.27 6.59
C LEU A 102 -3.51 -2.33 5.98
N ILE A 103 -3.09 -1.30 6.73
CA ILE A 103 -2.04 -0.37 6.27
C ILE A 103 -0.71 -1.11 6.08
N ASN A 104 -0.33 -1.97 7.03
CA ASN A 104 0.92 -2.72 6.97
C ASN A 104 0.95 -3.73 5.81
N LEU A 105 -0.17 -4.41 5.58
CA LEU A 105 -0.37 -5.37 4.50
C LEU A 105 -0.25 -4.69 3.12
N VAL A 106 -0.96 -3.58 2.92
CA VAL A 106 -0.83 -2.78 1.68
C VAL A 106 0.58 -2.23 1.49
N ARG A 107 1.23 -1.77 2.57
CA ARG A 107 2.62 -1.31 2.54
C ARG A 107 3.60 -2.42 2.16
N LYS A 108 3.42 -3.61 2.72
CA LYS A 108 4.23 -4.80 2.39
C LYS A 108 4.15 -5.10 0.89
N TRP A 109 2.94 -5.17 0.33
CA TRP A 109 2.75 -5.40 -1.11
C TRP A 109 3.32 -4.28 -1.96
N ARG A 110 3.11 -3.01 -1.58
CA ARG A 110 3.69 -1.86 -2.29
C ARG A 110 5.21 -1.95 -2.32
N LYS A 111 5.86 -2.28 -1.21
CA LYS A 111 7.32 -2.43 -1.14
C LYS A 111 7.83 -3.53 -2.07
N LEU A 112 7.10 -4.65 -2.15
CA LEU A 112 7.41 -5.73 -3.09
C LEU A 112 7.31 -5.25 -4.54
N VAL A 113 6.23 -4.56 -4.91
CA VAL A 113 6.05 -4.03 -6.28
C VAL A 113 7.12 -2.99 -6.63
N GLU A 114 7.44 -2.08 -5.70
CA GLU A 114 8.51 -1.09 -5.88
C GLU A 114 9.89 -1.71 -6.09
N SER A 115 10.13 -2.92 -5.61
CA SER A 115 11.39 -3.63 -5.89
C SER A 115 11.53 -4.06 -7.35
N THR A 116 10.40 -4.15 -8.09
CA THR A 116 10.36 -4.52 -9.51
C THR A 116 10.48 -3.34 -10.47
N THR A 117 10.58 -2.11 -9.94
CA THR A 117 10.63 -0.87 -10.72
C THR A 117 11.69 0.08 -10.16
N PRO A 118 12.53 0.69 -11.02
CA PRO A 118 13.53 1.65 -10.55
C PRO A 118 12.95 3.03 -10.23
N TRP A 119 11.81 3.40 -10.82
CA TRP A 119 11.31 4.79 -10.81
C TRP A 119 10.40 5.14 -9.64
N TYR A 120 9.61 4.18 -9.16
CA TYR A 120 8.60 4.44 -8.15
C TYR A 120 9.10 3.97 -6.78
N LYS A 121 9.71 4.89 -6.02
CA LYS A 121 10.21 4.66 -4.65
C LYS A 121 9.39 5.46 -3.65
N THR A 122 8.09 5.20 -3.60
CA THR A 122 7.17 6.01 -2.79
C THR A 122 7.36 5.79 -1.28
N PHE A 123 8.04 4.70 -0.88
CA PHE A 123 8.50 4.52 0.50
C PHE A 123 9.61 5.48 0.93
N GLU A 124 10.40 6.03 0.01
CA GLU A 124 11.43 7.01 0.35
C GLU A 124 10.84 8.42 0.53
N CYS A 125 9.56 8.59 0.22
CA CYS A 125 8.87 9.87 0.32
C CYS A 125 8.71 10.30 1.79
N LYS A 126 9.45 11.35 2.17
CA LYS A 126 9.36 11.97 3.51
C LYS A 126 7.96 12.46 3.85
N CYS A 127 7.15 12.86 2.86
CA CYS A 127 5.78 13.32 3.08
C CYS A 127 4.84 12.19 3.54
N LEU A 128 5.14 10.94 3.16
CA LEU A 128 4.35 9.78 3.58
C LEU A 128 4.64 9.40 5.05
N HIS A 129 5.82 9.80 5.54
CA HIS A 129 6.35 9.48 6.86
C HIS A 129 6.47 10.70 7.78
N SER A 130 6.01 11.89 7.38
CA SER A 130 6.22 13.09 8.18
C SER A 130 5.46 12.93 9.49
N ILE A 131 6.22 12.72 10.56
CA ILE A 131 5.80 12.64 11.96
C ILE A 131 5.35 14.07 12.35
N PRO A 132 4.04 14.36 12.42
CA PRO A 132 3.58 15.65 12.96
C PRO A 132 3.68 15.63 14.49
N TYR A 133 3.68 14.43 15.08
CA TYR A 133 3.61 14.21 16.52
C TYR A 133 4.80 14.80 17.30
N PHE A 134 6.03 14.75 16.75
CA PHE A 134 7.19 15.30 17.43
C PHE A 134 7.14 16.84 17.49
N LYS A 135 6.69 17.49 16.41
CA LYS A 135 6.48 18.95 16.42
C LYS A 135 5.34 19.34 17.38
N THR A 136 4.22 18.62 17.34
CA THR A 136 3.09 18.87 18.26
C THR A 136 3.50 18.66 19.72
N LEU A 137 4.28 17.61 20.02
CA LEU A 137 4.82 17.35 21.35
C LEU A 137 5.77 18.46 21.81
N LEU A 138 6.64 18.95 20.93
CA LEU A 138 7.53 20.08 21.22
C LEU A 138 6.75 21.35 21.57
N TYR A 139 5.72 21.68 20.80
CA TYR A 139 4.85 22.83 21.10
C TYR A 139 4.11 22.64 22.43
N PHE A 140 3.57 21.46 22.68
CA PHE A 140 2.89 21.14 23.94
C PHE A 140 3.83 21.28 25.15
N LEU A 141 5.02 20.68 25.10
CA LEU A 141 6.03 20.79 26.16
C LEU A 141 6.50 22.24 26.36
N SER A 142 6.68 23.00 25.28
CA SER A 142 7.04 24.41 25.37
C SER A 142 5.97 25.25 26.08
N GLY A 143 4.68 24.93 25.86
CA GLY A 143 3.56 25.56 26.54
C GLY A 143 3.54 25.26 28.03
N ILE A 144 3.81 24.01 28.43
CA ILE A 144 3.93 23.61 29.84
C ILE A 144 5.06 24.39 30.52
N ILE A 145 6.25 24.42 29.91
CA ILE A 145 7.42 25.12 30.47
C ILE A 145 7.11 26.61 30.64
N LEU A 146 6.52 27.27 29.63
CA LEU A 146 6.17 28.67 29.69
C LEU A 146 5.14 28.95 30.81
N ALA A 147 4.12 28.11 30.94
CA ALA A 147 3.13 28.22 32.00
C ALA A 147 3.75 28.06 33.40
N SER A 148 4.68 27.11 33.57
CA SER A 148 5.40 26.93 34.84
C SER A 148 6.29 28.12 35.19
N ILE A 149 6.96 28.73 34.20
CA ILE A 149 7.77 29.94 34.42
C ILE A 149 6.88 31.12 34.82
N LEU A 150 5.75 31.32 34.15
CA LEU A 150 4.81 32.40 34.49
C LEU A 150 4.26 32.25 35.91
N ASN A 151 3.90 31.03 36.34
CA ASN A 151 3.45 30.75 37.71
C ASN A 151 4.51 30.95 38.80
N LEU A 152 5.79 31.01 38.45
CA LEU A 152 6.87 31.30 39.40
C LEU A 152 7.15 32.81 39.52
N ILE A 153 6.72 33.59 38.53
CA ILE A 153 6.95 35.03 38.44
C ILE A 153 5.77 35.83 39.01
N PHE A 154 4.54 35.32 38.84
CA PHE A 154 3.30 35.89 39.35
C PHE A 154 2.83 35.16 40.61
#